data_AF-A0A8J8A5Z3-F1
#
_entry.id   AF-A0A8J8A5Z3-F1
#
_cell.length_a   1.000
_cell.length_b   1.000
_cell.length_c   1.000
_cell.angle_alpha   90.00
_cell.angle_beta   90.00
_cell.angle_gamma   90.00
#
_symmetry.space_group_name_H-M   'P 1'
#
loop_
_entity.id
_entity.type
_entity.pdbx_description
1 polymer ?
#
loop_
_entity_poly.entity_id
_entity_poly.type
_entity_poly.pdbx_seq_one_letter_code
_entity_poly.pdbx_strand_id
1 'polypeptide(L)'
;MTNGSEITLDDWFVVYPNMNLTSPPEGWNAYLIHWPEKFNLTVPCSMGGFTLALVGRESGQSFYQAVLRNETPPKHARDCWGEGNGRWLELPPGKAYFAVQYIPTANTTWKLTVLTPTRTWTDFRDYHIFFETPVELKATCTCPIETLIERFEASIKAQGFEETELWTAPMENDCFKPLSVKLYRRGDEYLYVEFAEVKGMDLVRVLMILAEEKEVVKAYAEAFTAGKVKG
;
A
#
# COMPACT_ATOMS: atom_id res chain seq x y z
N MET A 1 -19.52 -19.25 19.46
CA MET A 1 -18.21 -19.93 19.59
C MET A 1 -17.23 -19.18 18.70
N THR A 2 -16.20 -18.65 19.36
CA THR A 2 -15.21 -17.67 18.93
C THR A 2 -13.99 -18.35 18.33
N ASN A 3 -13.63 -17.96 17.11
CA ASN A 3 -12.26 -17.91 16.58
C ASN A 3 -12.26 -16.59 15.78
N GLY A 4 -11.82 -15.47 16.33
CA GLY A 4 -10.46 -15.25 16.80
C GLY A 4 -9.72 -14.41 15.75
N SER A 5 -10.26 -13.26 15.38
CA SER A 5 -9.51 -12.02 15.62
C SER A 5 -10.43 -10.86 16.01
N GLU A 6 -10.35 -10.41 17.27
CA GLU A 6 -10.77 -9.07 17.73
C GLU A 6 -9.80 -7.98 17.23
N ILE A 7 -9.02 -8.27 16.18
CA ILE A 7 -7.92 -7.44 15.69
C ILE A 7 -8.38 -6.73 14.42
N THR A 8 -8.37 -5.40 14.45
CA THR A 8 -8.62 -4.54 13.29
C THR A 8 -7.31 -3.94 12.80
N LEU A 9 -7.07 -4.01 11.49
CA LEU A 9 -6.00 -3.25 10.83
C LEU A 9 -6.57 -1.92 10.34
N ASP A 10 -5.99 -0.86 10.85
CA ASP A 10 -6.16 0.51 10.37
C ASP A 10 -4.94 0.87 9.53
N ASP A 11 -5.07 0.99 8.20
CA ASP A 11 -3.96 1.19 7.25
C ASP A 11 -4.11 2.51 6.48
N TRP A 12 -3.46 3.57 6.95
CA TRP A 12 -3.70 4.97 6.58
C TRP A 12 -2.61 5.48 5.65
N PHE A 13 -2.99 5.79 4.41
CA PHE A 13 -2.12 6.36 3.39
C PHE A 13 -2.57 7.77 3.05
N VAL A 14 -1.70 8.76 3.22
CA VAL A 14 -2.00 10.13 2.82
C VAL A 14 -0.84 10.73 2.05
N VAL A 15 -1.18 11.46 1.01
CA VAL A 15 -0.25 12.31 0.27
C VAL A 15 -0.78 13.74 0.36
N TYR A 16 0.09 14.63 0.79
CA TYR A 16 -0.14 16.06 0.88
C TYR A 16 0.70 16.76 -0.19
N PRO A 17 0.11 17.59 -1.06
CA PRO A 17 0.89 18.59 -1.77
C PRO A 17 1.60 19.49 -0.76
N ASN A 18 2.70 20.13 -1.18
CA ASN A 18 3.29 21.20 -0.37
C ASN A 18 2.24 22.32 -0.20
N MET A 19 1.64 22.40 0.98
CA MET A 19 0.62 23.39 1.28
C MET A 19 1.30 24.60 1.91
N ASN A 20 1.35 25.71 1.18
CA ASN A 20 1.59 26.99 1.83
C ASN A 20 0.27 27.40 2.51
N LEU A 21 0.28 27.69 3.81
CA LEU A 21 -0.95 28.01 4.59
C LEU A 21 -1.77 29.18 4.01
N THR A 22 -1.20 29.92 3.06
CA THR A 22 -1.76 31.11 2.41
C THR A 22 -2.14 30.88 0.94
N SER A 23 -1.88 29.70 0.37
CA SER A 23 -2.12 29.42 -1.06
C SER A 23 -2.84 28.08 -1.24
N PRO A 24 -3.71 27.95 -2.26
CA PRO A 24 -4.34 26.66 -2.56
C PRO A 24 -3.28 25.59 -2.85
N PRO A 25 -3.57 24.31 -2.60
CA PRO A 25 -2.70 23.23 -3.06
C PRO A 25 -2.55 23.35 -4.57
N GLU A 26 -1.32 23.50 -5.02
CA GLU A 26 -0.94 23.56 -6.43
C GLU A 26 0.09 22.48 -6.73
N GLY A 27 0.10 22.03 -7.98
CA GLY A 27 1.15 21.15 -8.48
C GLY A 27 0.91 19.65 -8.29
N TRP A 28 -0.12 19.19 -7.56
CA TRP A 28 -0.40 17.76 -7.39
C TRP A 28 -1.78 17.35 -7.88
N ASN A 29 -1.85 16.20 -8.54
CA ASN A 29 -3.11 15.55 -8.90
C ASN A 29 -3.03 14.07 -8.55
N ALA A 30 -4.14 13.52 -8.04
CA ALA A 30 -4.34 12.08 -7.91
C ALA A 30 -5.46 11.63 -8.83
N TYR A 31 -5.20 10.58 -9.61
CA TYR A 31 -6.18 9.94 -10.48
C TYR A 31 -6.52 8.56 -9.91
N LEU A 32 -7.79 8.34 -9.61
CA LEU A 32 -8.30 7.11 -9.02
C LEU A 32 -8.52 6.09 -10.13
N ILE A 33 -7.46 5.38 -10.49
CA ILE A 33 -7.42 4.45 -11.61
C ILE A 33 -6.96 3.08 -11.15
N HIS A 34 -7.58 2.05 -11.72
CA HIS A 34 -7.15 0.67 -11.51
C HIS A 34 -6.04 0.31 -12.50
N TRP A 35 -4.82 0.76 -12.20
CA TRP A 35 -3.66 0.53 -13.08
C TRP A 35 -3.16 -0.93 -13.13
N PRO A 36 -3.27 -1.79 -12.09
CA PRO A 36 -2.73 -3.14 -12.16
C PRO A 36 -3.29 -3.96 -13.33
N GLU A 37 -4.59 -3.87 -13.63
CA GLU A 37 -5.20 -4.51 -14.81
C GLU A 37 -4.63 -3.98 -16.13
N LYS A 38 -4.44 -2.66 -16.24
CA LYS A 38 -3.92 -2.01 -17.46
C LYS A 38 -2.53 -2.54 -17.85
N PHE A 39 -1.74 -2.96 -16.87
CA PHE A 39 -0.38 -3.46 -17.08
C PHE A 39 -0.28 -4.99 -16.94
N ASN A 40 -1.40 -5.71 -16.80
CA ASN A 40 -1.44 -7.16 -16.51
C ASN A 40 -0.65 -7.54 -15.24
N LEU A 41 -0.62 -6.65 -14.26
CA LEU A 41 0.03 -6.80 -12.95
C LEU A 41 -1.00 -7.01 -11.84
N THR A 42 -2.06 -7.77 -12.12
CA THR A 42 -3.12 -8.07 -11.15
C THR A 42 -2.65 -9.16 -10.20
N VAL A 43 -2.70 -8.89 -8.89
CA VAL A 43 -2.34 -9.87 -7.88
C VAL A 43 -3.48 -10.88 -7.71
N PRO A 44 -3.24 -12.19 -7.87
CA PRO A 44 -4.27 -13.20 -7.67
C PRO A 44 -4.87 -13.13 -6.27
N CYS A 45 -6.14 -13.51 -6.12
CA CYS A 45 -6.85 -13.54 -4.83
C CYS A 45 -6.96 -12.19 -4.10
N SER A 46 -6.64 -11.05 -4.73
CA SER A 46 -6.82 -9.75 -4.10
C SER A 46 -8.29 -9.50 -3.76
N MET A 47 -8.56 -9.15 -2.51
CA MET A 47 -9.90 -8.80 -2.00
C MET A 47 -10.25 -7.33 -2.18
N GLY A 48 -9.31 -6.54 -2.70
CA GLY A 48 -9.45 -5.10 -2.83
C GLY A 48 -8.27 -4.37 -2.19
N GLY A 49 -8.46 -3.07 -1.97
CA GLY A 49 -7.44 -2.13 -1.55
C GLY A 49 -7.61 -0.83 -2.31
N PHE A 50 -6.51 -0.15 -2.59
CA PHE A 50 -6.54 1.17 -3.19
C PHE A 50 -5.50 1.30 -4.31
N THR A 51 -5.90 1.92 -5.42
CA THR A 51 -5.02 2.13 -6.57
C THR A 51 -5.20 3.54 -7.09
N LEU A 52 -4.09 4.24 -7.35
CA LEU A 52 -4.11 5.57 -7.95
C LEU A 52 -2.90 5.80 -8.87
N ALA A 53 -2.92 6.92 -9.60
CA ALA A 53 -1.74 7.57 -10.14
C ALA A 53 -1.59 8.95 -9.53
N LEU A 54 -0.45 9.23 -8.94
CA LEU A 54 -0.06 10.54 -8.42
C LEU A 54 0.83 11.24 -9.44
N VAL A 55 0.57 12.53 -9.66
CA VAL A 55 1.37 13.40 -10.52
C VAL A 55 1.68 14.68 -9.75
N GLY A 56 2.92 14.80 -9.29
CA GLY A 56 3.46 15.99 -8.63
C GLY A 56 4.37 16.78 -9.56
N ARG A 57 4.18 18.10 -9.63
CA ARG A 57 5.08 19.04 -10.33
C ARG A 57 6.16 19.61 -9.42
N GLU A 58 5.94 19.52 -8.11
CA GLU A 58 6.84 19.97 -7.04
C GLU A 58 6.92 18.88 -5.98
N SER A 59 7.87 19.00 -5.05
CA SER A 59 7.92 18.11 -3.87
C SER A 59 6.62 18.18 -3.07
N GLY A 60 6.28 17.07 -2.42
CA GLY A 60 5.14 16.94 -1.52
C GLY A 60 5.54 16.19 -0.25
N GLN A 61 4.56 15.83 0.56
CA GLN A 61 4.77 15.03 1.76
C GLN A 61 3.84 13.82 1.76
N SER A 62 4.34 12.69 2.24
CA SER A 62 3.52 11.53 2.58
C SER A 62 3.32 11.45 4.08
N PHE A 63 2.15 10.96 4.49
CA PHE A 63 1.94 10.40 5.81
C PHE A 63 1.50 8.94 5.67
N TYR A 64 2.14 8.07 6.43
CA TYR A 64 1.74 6.67 6.53
C TYR A 64 1.61 6.26 7.98
N GLN A 65 0.47 5.68 8.34
CA GLN A 65 0.27 5.08 9.65
C GLN A 65 -0.47 3.75 9.51
N ALA A 66 -0.05 2.74 10.26
CA ALA A 66 -0.72 1.48 10.38
C ALA A 66 -0.83 1.14 11.86
N VAL A 67 -1.97 0.59 12.26
CA VAL A 67 -2.25 0.23 13.65
C VAL A 67 -3.00 -1.09 13.68
N LEU A 68 -2.60 -2.00 14.57
CA LEU A 68 -3.42 -3.14 14.95
C LEU A 68 -4.14 -2.82 16.27
N ARG A 69 -5.47 -2.76 16.22
CA ARG A 69 -6.32 -2.53 17.40
C ARG A 69 -6.93 -3.84 17.86
N ASN A 70 -6.79 -4.16 19.15
CA ASN A 70 -7.57 -5.23 19.77
C ASN A 70 -8.79 -4.61 20.46
N GLU A 71 -10.00 -5.10 20.21
CA GLU A 71 -11.23 -4.51 20.79
C GLU A 71 -11.32 -4.62 22.33
N THR A 72 -10.43 -5.39 22.98
CA THR A 72 -10.40 -5.51 24.44
C THR A 72 -9.62 -4.37 25.15
N PRO A 73 -10.19 -3.69 26.16
CA PRO A 73 -9.92 -2.27 26.43
C PRO A 73 -8.67 -1.87 27.26
N PRO A 74 -7.63 -2.71 27.51
CA PRO A 74 -6.37 -2.15 28.00
C PRO A 74 -5.21 -2.27 27.00
N LYS A 75 -5.35 -2.95 25.85
CA LYS A 75 -4.26 -3.01 24.86
C LYS A 75 -4.36 -1.83 23.89
N HIS A 76 -3.68 -0.76 24.28
CA HIS A 76 -3.33 0.42 23.50
C HIS A 76 -3.19 0.14 22.00
N ALA A 77 -3.67 1.08 21.17
CA ALA A 77 -3.28 1.18 19.77
C ALA A 77 -1.75 1.02 19.68
N ARG A 78 -1.28 -0.13 19.18
CA ARG A 78 0.13 -0.28 18.83
C ARG A 78 0.26 0.19 17.41
N ASP A 79 0.74 1.42 17.28
CA ASP A 79 1.33 1.86 16.03
C ASP A 79 2.46 0.87 15.68
N CYS A 80 2.46 0.44 14.41
CA CYS A 80 3.39 -0.57 13.92
C CYS A 80 4.86 -0.15 14.03
N TRP A 81 5.15 1.14 14.24
CA TRP A 81 6.50 1.67 14.39
C TRP A 81 6.88 2.15 15.80
N GLY A 82 5.98 2.12 16.80
CA GLY A 82 6.29 2.51 18.19
C GLY A 82 5.43 3.68 18.72
N GLU A 83 6.05 4.73 19.26
CA GLU A 83 5.33 5.90 19.81
C GLU A 83 4.74 6.80 18.69
N GLY A 84 3.60 6.38 18.15
CA GLY A 84 2.39 7.20 17.98
C GLY A 84 2.26 8.24 16.87
N ASN A 85 3.22 8.47 15.97
CA ASN A 85 3.14 9.61 15.02
C ASN A 85 3.15 9.25 13.53
N GLY A 86 2.99 7.97 13.17
CA GLY A 86 3.15 7.53 11.77
C GLY A 86 4.51 7.94 11.19
N ARG A 87 4.64 7.89 9.87
CA ARG A 87 5.86 8.30 9.16
C ARG A 87 5.55 9.43 8.20
N TRP A 88 6.31 10.52 8.35
CA TRP A 88 6.31 11.65 7.44
C TRP A 88 7.58 11.61 6.61
N LEU A 89 7.45 11.59 5.29
CA LEU A 89 8.57 11.66 4.36
C LEU A 89 8.24 12.66 3.24
N GLU A 90 9.28 13.27 2.69
CA GLU A 90 9.16 14.07 1.48
C GLU A 90 9.00 13.16 0.25
N LEU A 91 8.08 13.50 -0.64
CA LEU A 91 7.92 12.85 -1.92
C LEU A 91 8.46 13.76 -3.03
N PRO A 92 9.32 13.26 -3.94
CA PRO A 92 9.81 14.06 -5.05
C PRO A 92 8.69 14.36 -6.07
N PRO A 93 8.87 15.40 -6.91
CA PRO A 93 8.03 15.57 -8.09
C PRO A 93 8.15 14.35 -9.02
N GLY A 94 7.16 14.18 -9.89
CA GLY A 94 7.11 13.09 -10.85
C GLY A 94 5.76 12.39 -10.86
N LYS A 95 5.70 11.28 -11.60
CA LYS A 95 4.50 10.44 -11.71
C LYS A 95 4.76 9.06 -11.11
N ALA A 96 3.89 8.63 -10.20
CA ALA A 96 3.93 7.30 -9.62
C ALA A 96 2.54 6.65 -9.67
N TYR A 97 2.47 5.41 -10.12
CA TYR A 97 1.31 4.55 -9.92
C TYR A 97 1.49 3.81 -8.60
N PHE A 98 0.52 3.95 -7.70
CA PHE A 98 0.54 3.37 -6.36
C PHE A 98 -0.60 2.37 -6.24
N ALA A 99 -0.33 1.20 -5.68
CA ALA A 99 -1.36 0.24 -5.33
C ALA A 99 -1.05 -0.39 -3.97
N VAL A 100 -2.08 -0.46 -3.13
CA VAL A 100 -2.12 -1.34 -1.96
C VAL A 100 -3.23 -2.34 -2.17
N GLN A 101 -2.95 -3.61 -1.96
CA GLN A 101 -3.91 -4.71 -2.12
C GLN A 101 -3.81 -5.67 -0.94
N TYR A 102 -4.89 -6.39 -0.66
CA TYR A 102 -4.93 -7.36 0.43
C TYR A 102 -5.31 -8.76 -0.05
N ILE A 103 -4.57 -9.77 0.40
CA ILE A 103 -4.77 -11.17 0.04
C ILE A 103 -5.08 -11.98 1.30
N PRO A 104 -6.17 -12.76 1.32
CA PRO A 104 -6.46 -13.66 2.42
C PRO A 104 -5.56 -14.89 2.38
N THR A 105 -5.01 -15.32 3.51
CA THR A 105 -4.17 -16.53 3.61
C THR A 105 -4.86 -17.70 4.31
N ALA A 106 -6.03 -17.49 4.90
CA ALA A 106 -6.86 -18.53 5.48
C ALA A 106 -8.35 -18.25 5.27
N ASN A 107 -9.19 -19.23 5.60
CA ASN A 107 -10.64 -19.05 5.57
C ASN A 107 -11.10 -18.26 6.80
N THR A 108 -11.40 -16.98 6.64
CA THR A 108 -11.94 -16.15 7.71
C THR A 108 -12.91 -15.10 7.17
N THR A 109 -13.46 -14.29 8.07
CA THR A 109 -14.33 -13.16 7.75
C THR A 109 -13.63 -11.89 8.18
N TRP A 110 -13.43 -10.96 7.25
CA TRP A 110 -12.86 -9.65 7.56
C TRP A 110 -13.95 -8.60 7.55
N LYS A 111 -13.91 -7.71 8.54
CA LYS A 111 -14.63 -6.44 8.50
C LYS A 111 -13.71 -5.41 7.87
N LEU A 112 -14.11 -4.87 6.72
CA LEU A 112 -13.32 -3.93 5.94
C LEU A 112 -14.14 -2.66 5.71
N THR A 113 -13.47 -1.52 5.61
CA THR A 113 -14.08 -0.30 5.08
C THR A 113 -13.66 -0.16 3.62
N VAL A 114 -14.62 -0.28 2.71
CA VAL A 114 -14.40 -0.07 1.28
C VAL A 114 -14.50 1.42 0.99
N LEU A 115 -13.44 1.98 0.40
CA LEU A 115 -13.40 3.36 -0.09
C LEU A 115 -13.93 3.40 -1.52
N THR A 116 -15.14 3.93 -1.71
CA THR A 116 -15.74 4.11 -3.03
C THR A 116 -15.47 5.53 -3.52
N PRO A 117 -14.71 5.73 -4.61
CA PRO A 117 -14.47 7.07 -5.16
C PRO A 117 -15.75 7.82 -5.50
N THR A 118 -15.88 9.07 -5.05
CA THR A 118 -16.98 9.97 -5.46
C THR A 118 -16.67 10.66 -6.80
N ARG A 119 -15.40 10.65 -7.21
CA ARG A 119 -14.86 11.23 -8.44
C ARG A 119 -13.74 10.35 -8.96
N THR A 120 -13.28 10.58 -10.19
CA THR A 120 -12.18 9.82 -10.80
C THR A 120 -10.81 10.47 -10.59
N TRP A 121 -10.75 11.69 -10.05
CA TRP A 121 -9.51 12.41 -9.75
C TRP A 121 -9.74 13.52 -8.71
N THR A 122 -8.64 14.03 -8.13
CA THR A 122 -8.61 15.19 -7.21
C THR A 122 -7.33 16.00 -7.38
N ASP A 123 -7.43 17.32 -7.17
CA ASP A 123 -6.31 18.26 -6.99
C ASP A 123 -6.05 18.57 -5.51
N PHE A 124 -6.60 17.74 -4.61
CA PHE A 124 -6.48 17.87 -3.15
C PHE A 124 -7.16 19.12 -2.55
N ARG A 125 -7.98 19.84 -3.31
CA ARG A 125 -8.78 20.97 -2.77
C ARG A 125 -10.06 20.52 -2.08
N ASP A 126 -10.55 19.34 -2.44
CA ASP A 126 -11.72 18.71 -1.83
C ASP A 126 -11.28 17.40 -1.16
N TYR A 127 -11.47 17.32 0.16
CA TYR A 127 -11.08 16.17 0.96
C TYR A 127 -12.13 15.06 0.95
N HIS A 128 -13.34 15.29 0.41
CA HIS A 128 -14.43 14.32 0.38
C HIS A 128 -14.43 13.49 -0.92
N ILE A 129 -13.35 12.77 -1.17
CA ILE A 129 -13.14 12.01 -2.41
C ILE A 129 -13.59 10.55 -2.34
N PHE A 130 -13.96 10.06 -1.16
CA PHE A 130 -14.44 8.69 -0.95
C PHE A 130 -15.72 8.65 -0.12
N PHE A 131 -16.59 7.69 -0.44
CA PHE A 131 -17.58 7.16 0.49
C PHE A 131 -17.01 5.93 1.19
N GLU A 132 -17.05 5.95 2.51
CA GLU A 132 -16.66 4.82 3.35
C GLU A 132 -17.87 3.91 3.55
N THR A 133 -17.75 2.65 3.10
CA THR A 133 -18.79 1.63 3.30
C THR A 133 -18.22 0.48 4.11
N PRO A 134 -18.69 0.25 5.35
CA PRO A 134 -18.30 -0.93 6.10
C PRO A 134 -18.93 -2.17 5.46
N VAL A 135 -18.12 -3.19 5.22
CA VAL A 135 -18.54 -4.47 4.64
C VAL A 135 -17.93 -5.63 5.42
N GLU A 136 -18.65 -6.75 5.46
CA GLU A 136 -18.12 -8.02 5.92
C GLU A 136 -17.82 -8.91 4.71
N LEU A 137 -16.54 -9.23 4.51
CA LEU A 137 -16.10 -10.05 3.39
C LEU A 137 -15.72 -11.44 3.89
N LYS A 138 -16.36 -12.46 3.31
CA LYS A 138 -15.95 -13.86 3.42
C LYS A 138 -15.22 -14.24 2.16
N ALA A 139 -13.93 -14.46 2.28
CA ALA A 139 -13.07 -14.77 1.15
C ALA A 139 -12.04 -15.82 1.54
N THR A 140 -11.55 -16.53 0.54
CA THR A 140 -10.59 -17.61 0.72
C THR A 140 -9.62 -17.56 -0.46
N CYS A 141 -8.31 -17.55 -0.20
CA CYS A 141 -7.34 -17.94 -1.21
C CYS A 141 -6.87 -19.35 -0.86
N THR A 142 -7.12 -20.30 -1.76
CA THR A 142 -6.78 -21.71 -1.52
C THR A 142 -5.33 -22.04 -1.88
N CYS A 143 -4.56 -21.07 -2.38
CA CYS A 143 -3.16 -21.26 -2.74
C CYS A 143 -2.24 -20.85 -1.58
N PRO A 144 -1.18 -21.61 -1.29
CA PRO A 144 -0.10 -21.16 -0.42
C PRO A 144 0.44 -19.80 -0.88
N ILE A 145 0.76 -18.92 0.07
CA ILE A 145 1.19 -17.55 -0.24
C ILE A 145 2.49 -17.55 -1.05
N GLU A 146 3.40 -18.48 -0.79
CA GLU A 146 4.66 -18.62 -1.50
C GLU A 146 4.42 -18.93 -2.98
N THR A 147 3.50 -19.85 -3.27
CA THR A 147 3.10 -20.19 -4.64
C THR A 147 2.41 -19.00 -5.33
N LEU A 148 1.64 -18.20 -4.60
CA LEU A 148 1.03 -16.99 -5.15
C LEU A 148 2.10 -15.96 -5.51
N ILE A 149 3.06 -15.70 -4.62
CA ILE A 149 4.19 -14.81 -4.86
C ILE A 149 4.94 -15.28 -6.10
N GLU A 150 5.37 -16.54 -6.16
CA GLU A 150 6.09 -17.10 -7.32
C GLU A 150 5.32 -16.92 -8.64
N ARG A 151 4.01 -17.17 -8.65
CA ARG A 151 3.17 -16.97 -9.84
C ARG A 151 3.08 -15.50 -10.24
N PHE A 152 2.97 -14.59 -9.28
CA PHE A 152 2.94 -13.17 -9.55
C PHE A 152 4.30 -12.65 -10.03
N GLU A 153 5.40 -13.14 -9.47
CA GLU A 153 6.74 -12.83 -9.97
C GLU A 153 6.94 -13.33 -11.41
N ALA A 154 6.43 -14.52 -11.72
CA ALA A 154 6.46 -15.05 -13.09
C ALA A 154 5.61 -14.19 -14.05
N SER A 155 4.46 -13.67 -13.61
CA SER A 155 3.64 -12.78 -14.45
C SER A 155 4.32 -11.42 -14.67
N ILE A 156 4.97 -10.85 -13.65
CA ILE A 156 5.80 -9.64 -13.76
C ILE A 156 6.89 -9.86 -14.83
N LYS A 157 7.64 -10.96 -14.74
CA LYS A 157 8.68 -11.31 -15.71
C LYS A 157 8.12 -11.52 -17.12
N ALA A 158 6.94 -12.12 -17.25
CA ALA A 158 6.26 -12.27 -18.54
C ALA A 158 5.86 -10.92 -19.16
N GLN A 159 5.71 -9.84 -18.37
CA GLN A 159 5.50 -8.49 -18.87
C GLN A 159 6.81 -7.76 -19.26
N GLY A 160 7.95 -8.45 -19.25
CA GLY A 160 9.26 -7.91 -19.64
C GLY A 160 10.01 -7.19 -18.53
N PHE A 161 9.57 -7.31 -17.28
CA PHE A 161 10.27 -6.81 -16.12
C PHE A 161 11.36 -7.78 -15.66
N GLU A 162 12.57 -7.28 -15.46
CA GLU A 162 13.69 -8.04 -14.91
C GLU A 162 13.95 -7.61 -13.46
N GLU A 163 14.23 -8.58 -12.59
CA GLU A 163 14.59 -8.31 -11.20
C GLU A 163 15.93 -7.55 -11.16
N THR A 164 15.99 -6.48 -10.37
CA THR A 164 17.16 -5.63 -10.23
C THR A 164 17.46 -5.36 -8.75
N GLU A 165 18.59 -4.73 -8.47
CA GLU A 165 19.06 -4.52 -7.10
C GLU A 165 18.13 -3.57 -6.32
N LEU A 166 17.56 -4.12 -5.24
CA LEU A 166 16.81 -3.40 -4.23
C LEU A 166 17.79 -2.64 -3.32
N TRP A 167 17.50 -1.36 -3.05
CA TRP A 167 18.38 -0.52 -2.22
C TRP A 167 18.40 -0.97 -0.75
N THR A 168 17.27 -1.37 -0.19
CA THR A 168 17.14 -1.85 1.19
C THR A 168 15.84 -2.64 1.32
N ALA A 169 15.89 -3.79 1.98
CA ALA A 169 14.69 -4.53 2.36
C ALA A 169 14.11 -3.99 3.68
N PRO A 170 12.79 -3.76 3.77
CA PRO A 170 12.14 -3.41 5.01
C PRO A 170 12.27 -4.55 6.04
N MET A 171 12.40 -4.17 7.31
CA MET A 171 12.50 -5.10 8.44
C MET A 171 11.13 -5.32 9.09
N GLU A 172 10.95 -6.49 9.70
CA GLU A 172 9.79 -6.83 10.53
C GLU A 172 9.55 -5.79 11.62
N ASN A 173 8.27 -5.47 11.87
CA ASN A 173 7.84 -4.57 12.95
C ASN A 173 6.70 -5.20 13.75
N ASP A 174 6.01 -4.42 14.59
CA ASP A 174 5.00 -4.96 15.51
C ASP A 174 3.75 -5.50 14.79
N CYS A 175 3.46 -5.04 13.57
CA CYS A 175 2.25 -5.42 12.83
C CYS A 175 2.54 -6.27 11.59
N PHE A 176 3.71 -6.11 10.98
CA PHE A 176 4.00 -6.65 9.67
C PHE A 176 5.28 -7.47 9.68
N LYS A 177 5.22 -8.62 9.01
CA LYS A 177 6.37 -9.46 8.72
C LYS A 177 6.59 -9.50 7.20
N PRO A 178 7.70 -8.95 6.68
CA PRO A 178 8.05 -9.04 5.27
C PRO A 178 8.13 -10.49 4.80
N LEU A 179 7.52 -10.79 3.65
CA LEU A 179 7.53 -12.11 3.01
C LEU A 179 8.38 -12.12 1.75
N SER A 180 8.20 -11.11 0.89
CA SER A 180 9.01 -10.91 -0.33
C SER A 180 9.05 -9.42 -0.66
N VAL A 181 10.22 -8.92 -1.03
CA VAL A 181 10.41 -7.51 -1.43
C VAL A 181 11.37 -7.48 -2.59
N LYS A 182 10.92 -6.95 -3.73
CA LYS A 182 11.70 -6.94 -4.97
C LYS A 182 11.51 -5.63 -5.73
N LEU A 183 12.57 -5.24 -6.42
CA LEU A 183 12.56 -4.18 -7.40
C LEU A 183 12.74 -4.82 -8.79
N TYR A 184 11.92 -4.39 -9.73
CA TYR A 184 12.01 -4.80 -11.12
C TYR A 184 12.21 -3.59 -12.02
N ARG A 185 12.81 -3.83 -13.19
CA ARG A 185 13.03 -2.82 -14.22
C ARG A 185 12.55 -3.33 -15.59
N ARG A 186 11.91 -2.45 -16.37
CA ARG A 186 11.57 -2.66 -17.77
C ARG A 186 11.84 -1.39 -18.57
N GLY A 187 12.92 -1.36 -19.34
CA GLY A 187 13.36 -0.13 -20.01
C GLY A 187 13.69 0.94 -18.96
N ASP A 188 12.98 2.07 -18.99
CA ASP A 188 13.10 3.14 -18.00
C ASP A 188 12.09 2.98 -16.84
N GLU A 189 11.14 2.05 -16.92
CA GLU A 189 10.17 1.84 -15.84
C GLU A 189 10.74 0.96 -14.72
N TYR A 190 10.44 1.34 -13.47
CA TYR A 190 10.77 0.63 -12.26
C TYR A 190 9.49 0.22 -11.52
N LEU A 191 9.43 -1.04 -11.08
CA LEU A 191 8.31 -1.60 -10.32
C LEU A 191 8.83 -2.14 -8.99
N TYR A 192 8.43 -1.53 -7.88
CA TYR A 192 8.62 -2.07 -6.54
C TYR A 192 7.42 -2.93 -6.15
N VAL A 193 7.66 -4.12 -5.59
CA VAL A 193 6.62 -4.99 -5.04
C VAL A 193 7.04 -5.50 -3.67
N GLU A 194 6.18 -5.31 -2.68
CA GLU A 194 6.36 -5.81 -1.31
C GLU A 194 5.14 -6.62 -0.89
N PHE A 195 5.37 -7.85 -0.45
CA PHE A 195 4.41 -8.70 0.26
C PHE A 195 4.77 -8.71 1.75
N ALA A 196 3.82 -8.35 2.60
CA ALA A 196 3.99 -8.38 4.05
C ALA A 196 2.78 -9.05 4.73
N GLU A 197 3.04 -10.05 5.57
CA GLU A 197 2.04 -10.66 6.43
C GLU A 197 1.57 -9.64 7.47
N VAL A 198 0.26 -9.48 7.61
CA VAL A 198 -0.38 -8.74 8.70
C VAL A 198 -0.56 -9.71 9.87
N LYS A 199 0.20 -9.48 10.94
CA LYS A 199 0.31 -10.40 12.08
C LYS A 199 -1.05 -10.61 12.75
N GLY A 200 -1.45 -11.89 12.87
CA GLY A 200 -2.66 -12.28 13.58
C GLY A 200 -3.97 -12.02 12.83
N MET A 201 -3.92 -11.77 11.52
CA MET A 201 -5.11 -11.47 10.70
C MET A 201 -5.32 -12.41 9.49
N ASP A 202 -4.45 -13.41 9.30
CA ASP A 202 -4.45 -14.29 8.13
C ASP A 202 -4.58 -13.50 6.80
N LEU A 203 -3.82 -12.41 6.72
CA LEU A 203 -3.92 -11.42 5.66
C LEU A 203 -2.52 -11.01 5.22
N VAL A 204 -2.32 -10.80 3.92
CA VAL A 204 -1.09 -10.27 3.35
C VAL A 204 -1.41 -8.94 2.69
N ARG A 205 -0.66 -7.90 3.05
CA ARG A 205 -0.65 -6.60 2.40
C ARG A 205 0.37 -6.63 1.26
N VAL A 206 -0.05 -6.19 0.08
CA VAL A 206 0.80 -6.04 -1.10
C VAL A 206 0.90 -4.56 -1.46
N LEU A 207 2.11 -4.03 -1.45
CA LEU A 207 2.41 -2.69 -1.95
C LEU A 207 3.06 -2.80 -3.32
N MET A 208 2.55 -2.06 -4.30
CA MET A 208 3.16 -1.92 -5.62
C MET A 208 3.32 -0.46 -6.00
N ILE A 209 4.52 -0.09 -6.43
CA ILE A 209 4.85 1.25 -6.92
C ILE A 209 5.48 1.13 -8.30
N LEU A 210 4.93 1.82 -9.30
CA LEU A 210 5.47 1.89 -10.66
C LEU A 210 5.75 3.34 -11.06
N ALA A 211 6.96 3.64 -11.49
CA ALA A 211 7.35 4.95 -12.04
C ALA A 211 8.52 4.82 -13.03
N GLU A 212 8.77 5.85 -13.84
CA GLU A 212 9.90 5.93 -14.78
C GLU A 212 11.24 6.27 -14.09
N GLU A 213 11.20 6.82 -12.87
CA GLU A 213 12.40 7.19 -12.14
C GLU A 213 12.58 6.29 -10.92
N LYS A 214 13.76 5.67 -10.79
CA LYS A 214 14.08 4.78 -9.66
C LYS A 214 13.96 5.51 -8.33
N GLU A 215 14.37 6.78 -8.32
CA GLU A 215 14.37 7.67 -7.16
C GLU A 215 12.94 7.98 -6.70
N VAL A 216 12.01 8.15 -7.64
CA VAL A 216 10.57 8.30 -7.34
C VAL A 216 10.03 6.99 -6.74
N VAL A 217 10.33 5.84 -7.35
CA VAL A 217 9.91 4.53 -6.80
C VAL A 217 10.46 4.33 -5.39
N LYS A 218 11.73 4.67 -5.17
CA LYS A 218 12.39 4.56 -3.86
C LYS A 218 11.69 5.42 -2.81
N ALA A 219 11.47 6.70 -3.08
CA ALA A 219 10.84 7.60 -2.11
C ALA A 219 9.43 7.13 -1.72
N TYR A 220 8.63 6.68 -2.69
CA TYR A 220 7.29 6.16 -2.44
C TYR A 220 7.31 4.82 -1.69
N ALA A 221 8.22 3.92 -2.03
CA ALA A 221 8.38 2.67 -1.30
C ALA A 221 8.82 2.92 0.15
N GLU A 222 9.78 3.82 0.40
CA GLU A 222 10.21 4.17 1.76
C GLU A 222 9.10 4.85 2.57
N ALA A 223 8.27 5.68 1.93
CA ALA A 223 7.10 6.31 2.55
C ALA A 223 6.07 5.27 3.03
N PHE A 224 5.75 4.29 2.19
CA PHE A 224 4.57 3.46 2.36
C PHE A 224 4.83 1.98 2.64
N THR A 225 6.10 1.56 2.74
CA THR A 225 6.48 0.16 3.04
C THR A 225 5.94 -0.29 4.40
N ALA A 226 5.49 -1.54 4.50
CA ALA A 226 4.87 -2.04 5.73
C ALA A 226 5.88 -2.20 6.87
N GLY A 227 7.16 -2.46 6.56
CA GLY A 227 8.21 -2.67 7.57
C GLY A 227 8.97 -1.40 7.97
N LYS A 228 10.03 -1.57 8.77
CA LYS A 228 10.97 -0.49 9.13
C LYS A 228 12.07 -0.39 8.07
N VAL A 229 12.35 0.82 7.58
CA VAL A 229 13.56 1.11 6.78
C VAL A 229 14.65 1.57 7.73
N LYS A 230 15.90 1.12 7.55
CA LYS A 230 17.03 1.69 8.30
C LYS A 230 17.21 3.15 7.87
N GLY A 231 17.16 4.06 8.84
CA GLY A 231 17.54 5.46 8.65
C GLY A 231 19.06 5.64 8.57
#